data_AF-A0AAU9Y416-F1
#
_entry.id   AF-A0AAU9Y416-F1
#
_cell.length_a   1.000
_cell.length_b   1.000
_cell.length_c   1.000
_cell.angle_alpha   90.00
_cell.angle_beta   90.00
_cell.angle_gamma   90.00
#
_symmetry.space_group_name_H-M   'P 1'
#
loop_
_entity.id
_entity.type
_entity.pdbx_description
1 polymer ?
#
loop_
_entity_poly.entity_id
_entity_poly.type
_entity_poly.pdbx_seq_one_letter_code
_entity_poly.pdbx_strand_id
1 'polypeptide(L)'
;MFQTDLRKMEQRIRSQTEIESTVTALLRQLEEGDRRVITLQKQLRETNQQCLEREERVEILRTDLNEVKRELTNKMTVNEARENELHQQLEERDQQIENLQIQLRKLERQLREKDKREELLQRDLKEMEQQLQNEMTQKESKERYLHKQLRERDQYIEDIQEKLREMGQQLRQEEEREEIFQIQLKEMERRLKEEDTTFNIRLKDKDQQIENLQKQLTEKEEREQRWKEKIKKTETRETWFRDQLIERTQRVSNFQRKLSEKELECREKEEREENLRTHLGELQQQLRERENLQRQVTEMEDRWRSAQRQLAEREVESANLRQQVAILEDKLDSQFCDWIIPRDEIQISDITLGAGGWAEVFEGRYCGCSVAVKQMHETIVSPHNQSLFWREIDIASRCRHPCLLQFIGATNDEGIPLYVTELMETSLRQLLEQRPLSKAEISVIALDVAQALNYLHQKKPSPIIHRDISSGNVLLWRQGNRWRGKVSDYGAAKFKEQKMSIGPGCFAYSAPEVNKSSNQTAKIDVYSFGVLLCEMCSFKQFPDPQKRLAQVNMVRDHGLRELVRRCLKTNPRERPDMTEIISELERLR
;
A
#
# COMPACT_ATOMS: atom_id res chain seq x y z
N MET A 1 177.05 105.56 -149.27
CA MET A 1 176.98 104.10 -149.53
C MET A 1 178.34 103.43 -149.14
N PHE A 2 178.37 102.08 -148.88
CA PHE A 2 179.47 101.03 -148.71
C PHE A 2 180.69 101.21 -147.74
N GLN A 3 181.37 100.06 -147.40
CA GLN A 3 182.59 99.76 -146.55
C GLN A 3 182.64 100.45 -145.16
N THR A 4 182.87 99.86 -143.98
CA THR A 4 183.39 98.58 -143.44
C THR A 4 182.95 98.63 -141.95
N ASP A 5 182.29 97.62 -141.37
CA ASP A 5 182.89 96.40 -140.83
C ASP A 5 184.24 96.60 -140.10
N LEU A 6 184.55 95.73 -139.14
CA LEU A 6 185.90 95.37 -138.68
C LEU A 6 186.64 96.05 -137.50
N ARG A 7 186.16 97.07 -136.79
CA ARG A 7 186.77 97.49 -135.48
C ARG A 7 185.88 97.28 -134.25
N LYS A 8 184.91 96.39 -134.33
CA LYS A 8 185.13 95.07 -133.70
C LYS A 8 186.19 95.09 -132.58
N MET A 9 185.72 94.67 -131.41
CA MET A 9 186.35 93.58 -130.66
C MET A 9 187.61 93.91 -129.83
N GLU A 10 188.49 94.82 -130.25
CA GLU A 10 189.74 95.03 -129.51
C GLU A 10 189.58 95.78 -128.16
N GLN A 11 188.58 96.66 -128.01
CA GLN A 11 188.42 97.40 -126.74
C GLN A 11 187.71 96.64 -125.63
N ARG A 12 187.27 95.41 -125.89
CA ARG A 12 186.80 94.49 -124.86
C ARG A 12 187.90 94.03 -123.88
N ILE A 13 189.20 94.12 -124.22
CA ILE A 13 190.25 93.37 -123.50
C ILE A 13 190.93 94.15 -122.35
N ARG A 14 190.73 95.46 -122.19
CA ARG A 14 191.36 96.21 -121.07
C ARG A 14 190.56 96.25 -119.76
N SER A 15 189.55 95.39 -119.67
CA SER A 15 188.83 94.95 -118.47
C SER A 15 189.50 95.12 -117.09
N GLN A 16 190.65 94.53 -116.80
CA GLN A 16 190.69 93.72 -115.57
C GLN A 16 191.38 94.32 -114.34
N THR A 17 192.24 95.32 -114.52
CA THR A 17 193.30 95.58 -113.54
C THR A 17 192.96 96.57 -112.44
N GLU A 18 191.87 97.34 -112.53
CA GLU A 18 191.58 98.39 -111.52
C GLU A 18 190.68 97.95 -110.35
N ILE A 19 190.11 96.73 -110.37
CA ILE A 19 189.31 96.18 -109.26
C ILE A 19 190.16 95.85 -108.01
N GLU A 20 191.44 95.52 -108.15
CA GLU A 20 192.19 94.85 -107.08
C GLU A 20 192.74 95.77 -105.98
N SER A 21 192.91 97.08 -106.20
CA SER A 21 193.81 97.84 -105.32
C SER A 21 193.25 98.24 -103.94
N THR A 22 191.95 98.47 -103.75
CA THR A 22 191.49 99.23 -102.55
C THR A 22 190.51 98.54 -101.62
N VAL A 23 190.21 97.27 -101.88
CA VAL A 23 189.81 96.29 -100.84
C VAL A 23 190.76 96.35 -99.61
N THR A 24 192.03 96.69 -99.83
CA THR A 24 193.07 96.77 -98.80
C THR A 24 192.82 97.83 -97.73
N ALA A 25 192.20 98.96 -98.07
CA ALA A 25 191.96 100.04 -97.10
C ALA A 25 190.90 99.66 -96.06
N LEU A 26 189.95 98.78 -96.43
CA LEU A 26 188.89 98.28 -95.54
C LEU A 26 189.40 97.39 -94.40
N LEU A 27 190.56 96.76 -94.57
CA LEU A 27 191.06 95.79 -93.58
C LEU A 27 191.57 96.45 -92.30
N ARG A 28 192.12 97.67 -92.38
CA ARG A 28 192.81 98.27 -91.23
C ARG A 28 191.86 98.77 -90.13
N GLN A 29 190.64 99.17 -90.47
CA GLN A 29 189.70 99.67 -89.45
C GLN A 29 188.90 98.57 -88.76
N LEU A 30 188.90 97.34 -89.29
CA LEU A 30 188.32 96.17 -88.61
C LEU A 30 189.02 95.91 -87.26
N GLU A 31 190.35 96.10 -87.18
CA GLU A 31 191.15 95.77 -86.00
C GLU A 31 190.85 96.66 -84.77
N GLU A 32 190.50 97.93 -84.98
CA GLU A 32 190.15 98.84 -83.88
C GLU A 32 188.77 98.52 -83.29
N GLY A 33 187.89 97.91 -84.09
CA GLY A 33 186.63 97.32 -83.66
C GLY A 33 186.84 96.14 -82.70
N ASP A 34 187.82 95.28 -82.97
CA ASP A 34 188.02 94.06 -82.20
C ASP A 34 188.47 94.33 -80.75
N ARG A 35 189.35 95.32 -80.51
CA ARG A 35 189.82 95.62 -79.14
C ARG A 35 188.71 96.11 -78.21
N ARG A 36 187.77 96.93 -78.69
CA ARG A 36 186.65 97.44 -77.87
C ARG A 36 185.63 96.35 -77.54
N VAL A 37 185.40 95.40 -78.46
CA VAL A 37 184.51 94.25 -78.25
C VAL A 37 184.99 93.39 -77.07
N ILE A 38 186.29 93.16 -76.95
CA ILE A 38 186.87 92.33 -75.88
C ILE A 38 186.61 92.92 -74.48
N THR A 39 186.76 94.24 -74.30
CA THR A 39 186.62 94.87 -72.97
C THR A 39 185.17 94.80 -72.47
N LEU A 40 184.19 95.05 -73.34
CA LEU A 40 182.77 95.00 -72.98
C LEU A 40 182.28 93.55 -72.79
N GLN A 41 182.81 92.59 -73.54
CA GLN A 41 182.57 91.15 -73.31
C GLN A 41 183.00 90.69 -71.90
N LYS A 42 183.94 91.39 -71.24
CA LYS A 42 184.32 91.09 -69.85
C LYS A 42 183.27 91.60 -68.86
N GLN A 43 182.80 92.84 -69.00
CA GLN A 43 181.73 93.40 -68.15
C GLN A 43 180.43 92.62 -68.28
N LEU A 44 180.05 92.21 -69.51
CA LEU A 44 178.86 91.41 -69.77
C LEU A 44 178.88 90.04 -69.06
N ARG A 45 180.08 89.45 -68.88
CA ARG A 45 180.23 88.17 -68.18
C ARG A 45 179.97 88.29 -66.68
N GLU A 46 180.47 89.33 -66.03
CA GLU A 46 180.26 89.56 -64.59
C GLU A 46 178.79 89.84 -64.25
N THR A 47 178.08 90.64 -65.05
CA THR A 47 176.64 90.89 -64.85
C THR A 47 175.78 89.66 -65.14
N ASN A 48 176.11 88.86 -66.16
CA ASN A 48 175.40 87.61 -66.43
C ASN A 48 175.51 86.62 -65.27
N GLN A 49 176.66 86.54 -64.60
CA GLN A 49 176.86 85.68 -63.43
C GLN A 49 175.93 86.09 -62.27
N GLN A 50 175.78 87.39 -61.99
CA GLN A 50 174.86 87.88 -60.94
C GLN A 50 173.38 87.69 -61.28
N CYS A 51 173.00 87.76 -62.56
CA CYS A 51 171.65 87.43 -63.01
C CYS A 51 171.34 85.94 -62.82
N LEU A 52 172.28 85.05 -63.15
CA LEU A 52 172.14 83.61 -62.97
C LEU A 52 171.89 83.22 -61.51
N GLU A 53 172.65 83.78 -60.56
CA GLU A 53 172.45 83.50 -59.12
C GLU A 53 171.08 83.99 -58.61
N ARG A 54 170.56 85.09 -59.16
CA ARG A 54 169.22 85.60 -58.83
C ARG A 54 168.11 84.75 -59.45
N GLU A 55 168.28 84.32 -60.70
CA GLU A 55 167.34 83.41 -61.37
C GLU A 55 167.23 82.09 -60.61
N GLU A 56 168.36 81.54 -60.15
CA GLU A 56 168.37 80.28 -59.38
C GLU A 56 167.60 80.41 -58.04
N ARG A 57 167.73 81.53 -57.31
CA ARG A 57 166.95 81.77 -56.08
C ARG A 57 165.45 81.93 -56.34
N VAL A 58 165.06 82.57 -57.46
CA VAL A 58 163.65 82.75 -57.84
C VAL A 58 163.03 81.43 -58.24
N GLU A 59 163.79 80.55 -58.91
CA GLU A 59 163.34 79.21 -59.29
C GLU A 59 163.04 78.36 -58.03
N ILE A 60 163.91 78.40 -57.01
CA ILE A 60 163.72 77.68 -55.73
C ILE A 60 162.45 78.16 -55.01
N LEU A 61 162.25 79.47 -54.88
CA LEU A 61 161.04 80.03 -54.25
C LEU A 61 159.76 79.72 -55.04
N ARG A 62 159.85 79.61 -56.38
CA ARG A 62 158.74 79.16 -57.21
C ARG A 62 158.38 77.71 -56.94
N THR A 63 159.36 76.83 -56.78
CA THR A 63 159.10 75.43 -56.42
C THR A 63 158.43 75.31 -55.04
N ASP A 64 158.95 75.99 -54.02
CA ASP A 64 158.35 75.95 -52.67
C ASP A 64 156.91 76.48 -52.66
N LEU A 65 156.66 77.60 -53.36
CA LEU A 65 155.32 78.18 -53.48
C LEU A 65 154.34 77.22 -54.20
N ASN A 66 154.81 76.52 -55.22
CA ASN A 66 154.00 75.53 -55.94
C ASN A 66 153.71 74.30 -55.08
N GLU A 67 154.64 73.87 -54.23
CA GLU A 67 154.44 72.77 -53.30
C GLU A 67 153.39 73.10 -52.23
N VAL A 68 153.49 74.26 -51.60
CA VAL A 68 152.47 74.75 -50.63
C VAL A 68 151.10 74.91 -51.29
N LYS A 69 151.03 75.47 -52.50
CA LYS A 69 149.77 75.55 -53.26
C LYS A 69 149.17 74.18 -53.51
N ARG A 70 149.99 73.17 -53.84
CA ARG A 70 149.53 71.81 -54.10
C ARG A 70 148.97 71.15 -52.84
N GLU A 71 149.64 71.31 -51.70
CA GLU A 71 149.15 70.81 -50.41
C GLU A 71 147.82 71.46 -49.99
N LEU A 72 147.70 72.78 -50.14
CA LEU A 72 146.47 73.51 -49.82
C LEU A 72 145.31 73.05 -50.71
N THR A 73 145.57 72.90 -52.01
CA THR A 73 144.56 72.43 -52.97
C THR A 73 144.09 71.01 -52.63
N ASN A 74 145.01 70.10 -52.28
CA ASN A 74 144.67 68.74 -51.85
C ASN A 74 143.86 68.71 -50.54
N LYS A 75 144.16 69.58 -49.57
CA LYS A 75 143.37 69.68 -48.33
C LYS A 75 141.97 70.24 -48.58
N MET A 76 141.85 71.23 -49.46
CA MET A 76 140.55 71.78 -49.87
C MET A 76 139.69 70.73 -50.57
N THR A 77 140.24 69.96 -51.52
CA THR A 77 139.47 68.93 -52.21
C THR A 77 139.04 67.79 -51.28
N VAL A 78 139.87 67.39 -50.31
CA VAL A 78 139.50 66.41 -49.30
C VAL A 78 138.40 66.94 -48.37
N ASN A 79 138.46 68.21 -47.98
CA ASN A 79 137.41 68.82 -47.17
C ASN A 79 136.09 68.97 -47.93
N GLU A 80 136.13 69.43 -49.19
CA GLU A 80 134.94 69.50 -50.06
C GLU A 80 134.32 68.10 -50.24
N ALA A 81 135.14 67.06 -50.45
CA ALA A 81 134.65 65.68 -50.53
C ALA A 81 133.98 65.24 -49.22
N ARG A 82 134.56 65.58 -48.06
CA ARG A 82 134.01 65.24 -46.75
C ARG A 82 132.74 66.02 -46.41
N GLU A 83 132.65 67.29 -46.80
CA GLU A 83 131.43 68.10 -46.66
C GLU A 83 130.30 67.54 -47.52
N ASN A 84 130.59 67.15 -48.77
CA ASN A 84 129.62 66.52 -49.65
C ASN A 84 129.15 65.17 -49.10
N GLU A 85 130.05 64.33 -48.54
CA GLU A 85 129.67 63.07 -47.90
C GLU A 85 128.78 63.30 -46.67
N LEU A 86 129.08 64.31 -45.84
CA LEU A 86 128.24 64.69 -44.70
C LEU A 86 126.87 65.24 -45.12
N HIS A 87 126.81 66.04 -46.19
CA HIS A 87 125.54 66.52 -46.75
C HIS A 87 124.69 65.38 -47.28
N GLN A 88 125.29 64.42 -48.00
CA GLN A 88 124.57 63.23 -48.45
C GLN A 88 124.02 62.41 -47.28
N GLN A 89 124.82 62.20 -46.22
CA GLN A 89 124.35 61.51 -45.01
C GLN A 89 123.24 62.27 -44.27
N LEU A 90 123.27 63.61 -44.25
CA LEU A 90 122.20 64.43 -43.68
C LEU A 90 120.92 64.31 -44.50
N GLU A 91 121.01 64.37 -45.82
CA GLU A 91 119.86 64.25 -46.72
C GLU A 91 119.22 62.85 -46.63
N GLU A 92 120.03 61.79 -46.53
CA GLU A 92 119.55 60.42 -46.26
C GLU A 92 118.84 60.32 -44.90
N ARG A 93 119.36 60.98 -43.86
CA ARG A 93 118.73 61.00 -42.54
C ARG A 93 117.44 61.81 -42.52
N ASP A 94 117.38 62.94 -43.20
CA ASP A 94 116.17 63.76 -43.32
C ASP A 94 115.08 62.97 -44.06
N GLN A 95 115.43 62.25 -45.13
CA GLN A 95 114.50 61.37 -45.82
C GLN A 95 114.01 60.23 -44.91
N GLN A 96 114.89 59.67 -44.06
CA GLN A 96 114.53 58.64 -43.10
C GLN A 96 113.60 59.19 -42.00
N ILE A 97 113.85 60.40 -41.50
CA ILE A 97 112.98 61.10 -40.55
C ILE A 97 111.61 61.35 -41.17
N GLU A 98 111.55 61.84 -42.41
CA GLU A 98 110.29 62.09 -43.11
C GLU A 98 109.48 60.79 -43.27
N ASN A 99 110.14 59.69 -43.68
CA ASN A 99 109.51 58.38 -43.77
C ASN A 99 108.97 57.90 -42.42
N LEU A 100 109.73 58.06 -41.33
CA LEU A 100 109.28 57.71 -39.98
C LEU A 100 108.10 58.59 -39.52
N GLN A 101 108.11 59.89 -39.85
CA GLN A 101 106.99 60.79 -39.55
C GLN A 101 105.72 60.42 -40.31
N ILE A 102 105.84 59.97 -41.57
CA ILE A 102 104.70 59.46 -42.34
C ILE A 102 104.17 58.17 -41.70
N GLN A 103 105.04 57.25 -41.29
CA GLN A 103 104.65 56.03 -40.57
C GLN A 103 103.95 56.36 -39.24
N LEU A 104 104.47 57.32 -38.47
CA LEU A 104 103.88 57.77 -37.21
C LEU A 104 102.48 58.33 -37.45
N ARG A 105 102.30 59.23 -38.42
CA ARG A 105 100.99 59.78 -38.80
C ARG A 105 100.00 58.68 -39.20
N LYS A 106 100.47 57.65 -39.92
CA LYS A 106 99.64 56.50 -40.30
C LYS A 106 99.22 55.67 -39.08
N LEU A 107 100.13 55.41 -38.15
CA LEU A 107 99.84 54.69 -36.89
C LEU A 107 98.90 55.49 -35.99
N GLU A 108 99.09 56.79 -35.84
CA GLU A 108 98.19 57.66 -35.08
C GLU A 108 96.77 57.70 -35.67
N ARG A 109 96.65 57.64 -37.00
CA ARG A 109 95.34 57.54 -37.67
C ARG A 109 94.69 56.18 -37.38
N GLN A 110 95.46 55.10 -37.46
CA GLN A 110 94.97 53.76 -37.11
C GLN A 110 94.56 53.66 -35.64
N LEU A 111 95.30 54.30 -34.73
CA LEU A 111 94.95 54.36 -33.31
C LEU A 111 93.64 55.12 -33.10
N ARG A 112 93.49 56.31 -33.69
CA ARG A 112 92.23 57.08 -33.64
C ARG A 112 91.03 56.31 -34.22
N GLU A 113 91.23 55.53 -35.28
CA GLU A 113 90.19 54.67 -35.84
C GLU A 113 89.85 53.49 -34.91
N LYS A 114 90.85 52.93 -34.21
CA LYS A 114 90.63 51.91 -33.17
C LYS A 114 89.91 52.47 -31.95
N ASP A 115 90.29 53.64 -31.46
CA ASP A 115 89.65 54.30 -30.31
C ASP A 115 88.17 54.56 -30.62
N LYS A 116 87.86 55.07 -31.82
CA LYS A 116 86.46 55.25 -32.26
C LYS A 116 85.69 53.93 -32.34
N ARG A 117 86.33 52.86 -32.81
CA ARG A 117 85.71 51.51 -32.85
C ARG A 117 85.47 50.98 -31.44
N GLU A 118 86.41 51.21 -30.51
CA GLU A 118 86.27 50.82 -29.12
C GLU A 118 85.13 51.58 -28.45
N GLU A 119 85.00 52.90 -28.66
CA GLU A 119 83.88 53.68 -28.16
C GLU A 119 82.52 53.19 -28.69
N LEU A 120 82.44 52.86 -29.99
CA LEU A 120 81.26 52.25 -30.60
C LEU A 120 80.92 50.89 -29.97
N LEU A 121 81.92 50.01 -29.86
CA LEU A 121 81.76 48.70 -29.23
C LEU A 121 81.32 48.81 -27.77
N GLN A 122 81.85 49.78 -27.01
CA GLN A 122 81.44 50.03 -25.62
C GLN A 122 79.98 50.51 -25.53
N ARG A 123 79.51 51.34 -26.47
CA ARG A 123 78.11 51.74 -26.54
C ARG A 123 77.21 50.55 -26.86
N ASP A 124 77.56 49.76 -27.87
CA ASP A 124 76.81 48.57 -28.27
C ASP A 124 76.76 47.53 -27.13
N LEU A 125 77.87 47.34 -26.40
CA LEU A 125 77.93 46.50 -25.21
C LEU A 125 76.97 46.99 -24.12
N LYS A 126 76.98 48.29 -23.84
CA LYS A 126 76.10 48.90 -22.83
C LYS A 126 74.62 48.79 -23.21
N GLU A 127 74.30 48.94 -24.49
CA GLU A 127 72.94 48.75 -25.00
C GLU A 127 72.50 47.29 -24.90
N MET A 128 73.37 46.34 -25.28
CA MET A 128 73.11 44.90 -25.09
C MET A 128 72.94 44.54 -23.62
N GLU A 129 73.78 45.04 -22.72
CA GLU A 129 73.66 44.83 -21.27
C GLU A 129 72.32 45.34 -20.75
N GLN A 130 71.90 46.53 -21.17
CA GLN A 130 70.60 47.10 -20.77
C GLN A 130 69.43 46.28 -21.32
N GLN A 131 69.50 45.81 -22.57
CA GLN A 131 68.49 44.91 -23.14
C GLN A 131 68.42 43.60 -22.37
N LEU A 132 69.57 42.98 -22.06
CA LEU A 132 69.64 41.73 -21.31
C LEU A 132 69.06 41.90 -19.89
N GLN A 133 69.36 43.02 -19.23
CA GLN A 133 68.82 43.34 -17.91
C GLN A 133 67.29 43.52 -17.94
N ASN A 134 66.78 44.20 -18.97
CA ASN A 134 65.34 44.37 -19.17
C ASN A 134 64.64 43.02 -19.46
N GLU A 135 65.25 42.16 -20.28
CA GLU A 135 64.74 40.81 -20.52
C GLU A 135 64.78 39.95 -19.26
N MET A 136 65.84 40.04 -18.46
CA MET A 136 65.99 39.30 -17.22
C MET A 136 64.91 39.72 -16.22
N THR A 137 64.69 41.01 -16.03
CA THR A 137 63.62 41.53 -15.15
C THR A 137 62.22 41.16 -15.65
N GLN A 138 61.98 41.18 -16.97
CA GLN A 138 60.72 40.67 -17.54
C GLN A 138 60.55 39.17 -17.28
N LYS A 139 61.60 38.35 -17.47
CA LYS A 139 61.56 36.91 -17.19
C LYS A 139 61.32 36.64 -15.71
N GLU A 140 62.00 37.35 -14.81
CA GLU A 140 61.78 37.23 -13.36
C GLU A 140 60.36 37.63 -12.95
N SER A 141 59.80 38.71 -13.52
CA SER A 141 58.42 39.11 -13.21
C SER A 141 57.41 38.06 -13.69
N LYS A 142 57.63 37.49 -14.89
CA LYS A 142 56.81 36.39 -15.42
C LYS A 142 56.96 35.12 -14.60
N GLU A 143 58.16 34.79 -14.15
CA GLU A 143 58.43 33.66 -13.27
C GLU A 143 57.75 33.82 -11.91
N ARG A 144 57.82 35.01 -11.31
CA ARG A 144 57.09 35.33 -10.05
C ARG A 144 55.58 35.19 -10.23
N TYR A 145 55.05 35.66 -11.36
CA TYR A 145 53.62 35.52 -11.69
C TYR A 145 53.21 34.04 -11.85
N LEU A 146 53.99 33.26 -12.61
CA LEU A 146 53.74 31.83 -12.77
C LEU A 146 53.86 31.06 -11.46
N HIS A 147 54.84 31.37 -10.60
CA HIS A 147 54.95 30.78 -9.27
C HIS A 147 53.78 31.14 -8.34
N LYS A 148 53.22 32.34 -8.48
CA LYS A 148 51.99 32.70 -7.74
C LYS A 148 50.81 31.85 -8.23
N GLN A 149 50.63 31.74 -9.54
CA GLN A 149 49.59 30.89 -10.14
C GLN A 149 49.75 29.40 -9.80
N LEU A 150 50.99 28.90 -9.75
CA LEU A 150 51.27 27.53 -9.35
C LEU A 150 50.84 27.30 -7.90
N ARG A 151 51.24 28.19 -6.98
CA ARG A 151 50.85 28.10 -5.56
C ARG A 151 49.35 28.15 -5.35
N GLU A 152 48.64 29.01 -6.08
CA GLU A 152 47.17 29.07 -6.04
C GLU A 152 46.53 27.76 -6.52
N ARG A 153 47.10 27.13 -7.56
CA ARG A 153 46.64 25.82 -8.05
C ARG A 153 46.99 24.68 -7.11
N ASP A 154 48.18 24.68 -6.51
CA ASP A 154 48.61 23.68 -5.53
C ASP A 154 47.68 23.72 -4.31
N GLN A 155 47.35 24.92 -3.81
CA GLN A 155 46.36 25.08 -2.73
C GLN A 155 44.99 24.53 -3.11
N TYR A 156 44.52 24.82 -4.33
CA TYR A 156 43.23 24.30 -4.81
C TYR A 156 43.23 22.77 -4.93
N ILE A 157 44.35 22.17 -5.33
CA ILE A 157 44.52 20.71 -5.36
C ILE A 157 44.49 20.13 -3.94
N GLU A 158 45.17 20.76 -2.98
CA GLU A 158 45.14 20.34 -1.57
C GLU A 158 43.71 20.37 -1.01
N ASP A 159 42.95 21.44 -1.26
CA ASP A 159 41.56 21.58 -0.84
C ASP A 159 40.66 20.46 -1.43
N ILE A 160 40.87 20.10 -2.70
CA ILE A 160 40.16 18.98 -3.34
C ILE A 160 40.56 17.65 -2.71
N GLN A 161 41.85 17.44 -2.45
CA GLN A 161 42.34 16.22 -1.81
C GLN A 161 41.79 16.07 -0.38
N GLU A 162 41.65 17.16 0.36
CA GLU A 162 41.01 17.16 1.68
C GLU A 162 39.54 16.79 1.60
N LYS A 163 38.76 17.40 0.69
CA LYS A 163 37.36 17.01 0.45
C LYS A 163 37.22 15.54 0.04
N LEU A 164 38.11 15.04 -0.81
CA LEU A 164 38.12 13.62 -1.20
C LEU A 164 38.42 12.70 0.00
N ARG A 165 39.31 13.11 0.91
CA ARG A 165 39.57 12.37 2.15
C ARG A 165 38.35 12.34 3.07
N GLU A 166 37.66 13.46 3.23
CA GLU A 166 36.42 13.56 4.02
C GLU A 166 35.31 12.68 3.44
N MET A 167 35.05 12.80 2.12
CA MET A 167 34.08 11.94 1.43
C MET A 167 34.45 10.45 1.55
N GLY A 168 35.73 10.12 1.44
CA GLY A 168 36.21 8.75 1.62
C GLY A 168 36.02 8.22 3.05
N GLN A 169 36.11 9.08 4.07
CA GLN A 169 35.78 8.69 5.45
C GLN A 169 34.28 8.49 5.65
N GLN A 170 33.45 9.37 5.09
CA GLN A 170 31.98 9.22 5.14
C GLN A 170 31.52 7.94 4.45
N LEU A 171 32.07 7.63 3.28
CA LEU A 171 31.74 6.40 2.56
C LEU A 171 32.09 5.16 3.38
N ARG A 172 33.27 5.12 4.00
CA ARG A 172 33.66 4.01 4.90
C ARG A 172 32.72 3.85 6.10
N GLN A 173 32.28 4.95 6.71
CA GLN A 173 31.31 4.90 7.81
C GLN A 173 29.95 4.36 7.37
N GLU A 174 29.50 4.71 6.16
CA GLU A 174 28.25 4.16 5.60
C GLU A 174 28.40 2.68 5.20
N GLU A 175 29.56 2.27 4.67
CA GLU A 175 29.87 0.85 4.42
C GLU A 175 29.86 0.02 5.73
N GLU A 176 30.48 0.53 6.81
CA GLU A 176 30.44 -0.12 8.13
C GLU A 176 29.00 -0.20 8.69
N ARG A 177 28.19 0.84 8.50
CA ARG A 177 26.77 0.82 8.89
C ARG A 177 25.98 -0.22 8.11
N GLU A 178 26.18 -0.29 6.80
CA GLU A 178 25.53 -1.29 5.95
C GLU A 178 25.93 -2.71 6.38
N GLU A 179 27.21 -2.96 6.68
CA GLU A 179 27.63 -4.26 7.22
C GLU A 179 26.93 -4.60 8.55
N ILE A 180 26.83 -3.65 9.47
CA ILE A 180 26.10 -3.84 10.74
C ILE A 180 24.62 -4.13 10.48
N PHE A 181 23.97 -3.40 9.57
CA PHE A 181 22.58 -3.64 9.20
C PHE A 181 22.39 -5.03 8.58
N GLN A 182 23.28 -5.46 7.70
CA GLN A 182 23.24 -6.79 7.09
C GLN A 182 23.40 -7.90 8.13
N ILE A 183 24.28 -7.72 9.12
CA ILE A 183 24.45 -8.66 10.24
C ILE A 183 23.16 -8.72 11.08
N GLN A 184 22.58 -7.56 11.43
CA GLN A 184 21.32 -7.49 12.18
C GLN A 184 20.16 -8.13 11.43
N LEU A 185 20.07 -7.91 10.12
CA LEU A 185 19.05 -8.50 9.26
C LEU A 185 19.15 -10.02 9.25
N LYS A 186 20.36 -10.57 9.05
CA LYS A 186 20.61 -12.02 9.09
C LYS A 186 20.26 -12.64 10.45
N GLU A 187 20.55 -11.96 11.54
CA GLU A 187 20.21 -12.42 12.88
C GLU A 187 18.69 -12.39 13.13
N MET A 188 17.99 -11.35 12.66
CA MET A 188 16.52 -11.31 12.68
C MET A 188 15.90 -12.44 11.86
N GLU A 189 16.40 -12.69 10.65
CA GLU A 189 15.93 -13.80 9.80
C GLU A 189 16.15 -15.16 10.46
N ARG A 190 17.29 -15.35 11.14
CA ARG A 190 17.58 -16.57 11.91
C ARG A 190 16.57 -16.76 13.03
N ARG A 191 16.32 -15.72 13.83
CA ARG A 191 15.33 -15.76 14.93
C ARG A 191 13.92 -16.06 14.41
N LEU A 192 13.53 -15.45 13.31
CA LEU A 192 12.22 -15.70 12.70
C LEU A 192 12.06 -17.16 12.26
N LYS A 193 13.12 -17.76 11.66
CA LYS A 193 13.14 -19.19 11.31
C LYS A 193 13.08 -20.10 12.54
N GLU A 194 13.77 -19.73 13.62
CA GLU A 194 13.72 -20.47 14.88
C GLU A 194 12.34 -20.41 15.51
N GLU A 195 11.70 -19.24 15.53
CA GLU A 195 10.32 -19.09 16.01
C GLU A 195 9.33 -19.88 15.15
N ASP A 196 9.45 -19.82 13.83
CA ASP A 196 8.58 -20.54 12.90
C ASP A 196 8.74 -22.07 13.04
N THR A 197 9.96 -22.57 13.17
CA THR A 197 10.20 -24.01 13.44
C THR A 197 9.63 -24.42 14.80
N THR A 198 9.80 -23.61 15.85
CA THR A 198 9.24 -23.87 17.18
C THR A 198 7.71 -23.86 17.16
N PHE A 199 7.12 -22.92 16.43
CA PHE A 199 5.67 -22.82 16.25
C PHE A 199 5.13 -24.04 15.50
N ASN A 200 5.77 -24.43 14.40
CA ASN A 200 5.40 -25.61 13.61
C ASN A 200 5.48 -26.92 14.40
N ILE A 201 6.47 -27.07 15.30
CA ILE A 201 6.55 -28.22 16.20
C ILE A 201 5.36 -28.24 17.17
N ARG A 202 5.02 -27.09 17.79
CA ARG A 202 3.85 -27.00 18.68
C ARG A 202 2.55 -27.26 17.95
N LEU A 203 2.44 -26.81 16.69
CA LEU A 203 1.27 -27.05 15.86
C LEU A 203 1.08 -28.55 15.63
N LYS A 204 2.14 -29.28 15.26
CA LYS A 204 2.10 -30.75 15.11
C LYS A 204 1.71 -31.47 16.40
N ASP A 205 2.24 -31.04 17.55
CA ASP A 205 1.85 -31.60 18.85
C ASP A 205 0.36 -31.38 19.15
N LYS A 206 -0.17 -30.20 18.78
CA LYS A 206 -1.59 -29.88 18.95
C LYS A 206 -2.47 -30.69 17.99
N ASP A 207 -2.05 -30.86 16.74
CA ASP A 207 -2.75 -31.72 15.78
C ASP A 207 -2.80 -33.17 16.27
N GLN A 208 -1.70 -33.69 16.82
CA GLN A 208 -1.66 -35.03 17.40
C GLN A 208 -2.56 -35.17 18.65
N GLN A 209 -2.64 -34.12 19.48
CA GLN A 209 -3.59 -34.06 20.60
C GLN A 209 -5.04 -34.09 20.12
N ILE A 210 -5.36 -33.33 19.07
CA ILE A 210 -6.70 -33.29 18.48
C ILE A 210 -7.07 -34.68 17.92
N GLU A 211 -6.17 -35.33 17.19
CA GLU A 211 -6.41 -36.67 16.64
C GLU A 211 -6.68 -37.70 17.76
N ASN A 212 -5.89 -37.66 18.84
CA ASN A 212 -6.11 -38.53 20.00
C ASN A 212 -7.46 -38.27 20.69
N LEU A 213 -7.85 -37.00 20.83
CA LEU A 213 -9.15 -36.63 21.42
C LEU A 213 -10.31 -37.05 20.51
N GLN A 214 -10.17 -36.94 19.20
CA GLN A 214 -11.16 -37.42 18.24
C GLN A 214 -11.35 -38.93 18.35
N LYS A 215 -10.26 -39.70 18.47
CA LYS A 215 -10.34 -41.16 18.68
C LYS A 215 -11.02 -41.52 20.01
N GLN A 216 -10.73 -40.79 21.09
CA GLN A 216 -11.42 -41.00 22.37
C GLN A 216 -12.91 -40.64 22.31
N LEU A 217 -13.26 -39.61 21.53
CA LEU A 217 -14.64 -39.20 21.33
C LEU A 217 -15.42 -40.28 20.58
N THR A 218 -14.87 -40.80 19.47
CA THR A 218 -15.53 -41.88 18.71
C THR A 218 -15.72 -43.14 19.55
N GLU A 219 -14.72 -43.54 20.35
CA GLU A 219 -14.87 -44.66 21.29
C GLU A 219 -15.98 -44.42 22.33
N LYS A 220 -16.13 -43.19 22.82
CA LYS A 220 -17.21 -42.84 23.76
C LYS A 220 -18.57 -42.85 23.08
N GLU A 221 -18.68 -42.33 21.86
CA GLU A 221 -19.92 -42.33 21.07
C GLU A 221 -20.38 -43.77 20.79
N GLU A 222 -19.46 -44.67 20.42
CA GLU A 222 -19.78 -46.09 20.24
C GLU A 222 -20.27 -46.75 21.53
N ARG A 223 -19.66 -46.44 22.68
CA ARG A 223 -20.11 -46.95 23.98
C ARG A 223 -21.51 -46.43 24.30
N GLU A 224 -21.77 -45.15 24.06
CA GLU A 224 -23.09 -44.54 24.26
C GLU A 224 -24.16 -45.23 23.41
N GLN A 225 -23.87 -45.52 22.13
CA GLN A 225 -24.79 -46.25 21.25
C GLN A 225 -25.11 -47.65 21.79
N ARG A 226 -24.08 -48.40 22.24
CA ARG A 226 -24.28 -49.71 22.88
C ARG A 226 -25.14 -49.63 24.14
N TRP A 227 -24.98 -48.56 24.93
CA TRP A 227 -25.82 -48.33 26.10
C TRP A 227 -27.26 -47.96 25.73
N LYS A 228 -27.46 -47.12 24.71
CA LYS A 228 -28.81 -46.80 24.18
C LYS A 228 -29.54 -48.06 23.70
N GLU A 229 -28.85 -48.96 23.00
CA GLU A 229 -29.44 -50.24 22.60
C GLU A 229 -29.81 -51.13 23.79
N LYS A 230 -28.96 -51.19 24.82
CA LYS A 230 -29.27 -51.93 26.06
C LYS A 230 -30.48 -51.33 26.77
N ILE A 231 -30.55 -50.01 26.90
CA ILE A 231 -31.67 -49.29 27.51
C ILE A 231 -32.96 -49.58 26.74
N LYS A 232 -32.94 -49.48 25.42
CA LYS A 232 -34.10 -49.79 24.58
C LYS A 232 -34.59 -51.23 24.78
N LYS A 233 -33.67 -52.21 24.86
CA LYS A 233 -34.02 -53.61 25.17
C LYS A 233 -34.64 -53.74 26.56
N THR A 234 -34.13 -53.05 27.57
CA THR A 234 -34.72 -53.07 28.92
C THR A 234 -36.09 -52.40 28.97
N GLU A 235 -36.27 -51.26 28.29
CA GLU A 235 -37.55 -50.56 28.18
C GLU A 235 -38.61 -51.46 27.53
N THR A 236 -38.28 -52.14 26.43
CA THR A 236 -39.21 -53.09 25.78
C THR A 236 -39.60 -54.26 26.70
N ARG A 237 -38.70 -54.71 27.57
CA ARG A 237 -39.01 -55.72 28.58
C ARG A 237 -39.93 -55.16 29.66
N GLU A 238 -39.66 -53.94 30.12
CA GLU A 238 -40.48 -53.28 31.14
C GLU A 238 -41.90 -53.01 30.63
N THR A 239 -42.06 -52.52 29.40
CA THR A 239 -43.38 -52.33 28.78
C THR A 239 -44.12 -53.64 28.67
N TRP A 240 -43.46 -54.72 28.24
CA TRP A 240 -44.07 -56.04 28.19
C TRP A 240 -44.54 -56.53 29.57
N PHE A 241 -43.71 -56.37 30.62
CA PHE A 241 -44.11 -56.72 31.98
C PHE A 241 -45.28 -55.86 32.48
N ARG A 242 -45.30 -54.57 32.15
CA ARG A 242 -46.38 -53.64 32.52
C ARG A 242 -47.70 -54.05 31.88
N ASP A 243 -47.68 -54.38 30.59
CA ASP A 243 -48.86 -54.84 29.85
C ASP A 243 -49.41 -56.15 30.45
N GLN A 244 -48.51 -57.10 30.78
CA GLN A 244 -48.88 -58.33 31.49
C GLN A 244 -49.48 -58.06 32.87
N LEU A 245 -48.99 -57.06 33.60
CA LEU A 245 -49.54 -56.67 34.90
C LEU A 245 -50.94 -56.08 34.74
N ILE A 246 -51.16 -55.24 33.73
CA ILE A 246 -52.47 -54.66 33.40
C ILE A 246 -53.47 -55.76 33.06
N GLU A 247 -53.09 -56.70 32.19
CA GLU A 247 -53.96 -57.84 31.82
C GLU A 247 -54.37 -58.66 33.05
N ARG A 248 -53.42 -58.99 33.93
CA ARG A 248 -53.71 -59.72 35.17
C ARG A 248 -54.60 -58.92 36.11
N THR A 249 -54.36 -57.61 36.23
CA THR A 249 -55.18 -56.71 37.07
C THR A 249 -56.63 -56.64 36.55
N GLN A 250 -56.81 -56.55 35.23
CA GLN A 250 -58.13 -56.60 34.59
C GLN A 250 -58.83 -57.94 34.83
N ARG A 251 -58.09 -59.06 34.80
CA ARG A 251 -58.65 -60.40 35.12
C ARG A 251 -59.11 -60.47 36.58
N VAL A 252 -58.32 -59.96 37.53
CA VAL A 252 -58.71 -59.89 38.94
C VAL A 252 -59.95 -59.02 39.13
N SER A 253 -59.99 -57.83 38.52
CA SER A 253 -61.16 -56.93 38.56
C SER A 253 -62.42 -57.61 37.99
N ASN A 254 -62.29 -58.34 36.88
CA ASN A 254 -63.38 -59.13 36.31
C ASN A 254 -63.85 -60.27 37.24
N PHE A 255 -62.93 -60.94 37.94
CA PHE A 255 -63.30 -61.94 38.93
C PHE A 255 -63.98 -61.32 40.16
N GLN A 256 -63.50 -60.17 40.64
CA GLN A 256 -64.14 -59.43 41.73
C GLN A 256 -65.56 -58.98 41.38
N ARG A 257 -65.76 -58.51 40.14
CA ARG A 257 -67.10 -58.18 39.62
C ARG A 257 -68.01 -59.40 39.59
N LYS A 258 -67.54 -60.52 39.03
CA LYS A 258 -68.31 -61.79 39.01
C LYS A 258 -68.62 -62.32 40.41
N LEU A 259 -67.68 -62.17 41.36
CA LEU A 259 -67.89 -62.55 42.75
C LEU A 259 -68.98 -61.67 43.39
N SER A 260 -68.92 -60.35 43.17
CA SER A 260 -69.93 -59.40 43.66
C SER A 260 -71.32 -59.69 43.07
N GLU A 261 -71.39 -60.01 41.77
CA GLU A 261 -72.62 -60.45 41.10
C GLU A 261 -73.19 -61.74 41.74
N LYS A 262 -72.32 -62.71 42.08
CA LYS A 262 -72.73 -63.95 42.75
C LYS A 262 -73.14 -63.75 44.21
N GLU A 263 -72.46 -62.87 44.94
CA GLU A 263 -72.85 -62.49 46.30
C GLU A 263 -74.20 -61.78 46.33
N LEU A 264 -74.50 -60.95 45.32
CA LEU A 264 -75.81 -60.32 45.17
C LEU A 264 -76.88 -61.38 44.85
N GLU A 265 -76.60 -62.31 43.93
CA GLU A 265 -77.51 -63.40 43.59
C GLU A 265 -77.80 -64.31 44.81
N CYS A 266 -76.80 -64.57 45.65
CA CYS A 266 -77.00 -65.28 46.92
C CYS A 266 -77.88 -64.48 47.89
N ARG A 267 -77.61 -63.18 48.07
CA ARG A 267 -78.44 -62.31 48.92
C ARG A 267 -79.90 -62.25 48.45
N GLU A 268 -80.14 -62.14 47.16
CA GLU A 268 -81.50 -62.19 46.60
C GLU A 268 -82.18 -63.55 46.84
N LYS A 269 -81.42 -64.65 46.80
CA LYS A 269 -81.96 -65.99 47.08
C LYS A 269 -82.24 -66.19 48.56
N GLU A 270 -81.38 -65.68 49.45
CA GLU A 270 -81.59 -65.69 50.91
C GLU A 270 -82.83 -64.85 51.27
N GLU A 271 -82.97 -63.66 50.70
CA GLU A 271 -84.15 -62.81 50.88
C GLU A 271 -85.41 -63.47 50.32
N ARG A 272 -85.34 -64.14 49.17
CA ARG A 272 -86.46 -64.96 48.63
C ARG A 272 -86.79 -66.13 49.55
N GLU A 273 -85.81 -66.81 50.12
CA GLU A 273 -86.04 -67.92 51.06
C GLU A 273 -86.66 -67.41 52.36
N GLU A 274 -86.18 -66.30 52.89
CA GLU A 274 -86.75 -65.64 54.08
C GLU A 274 -88.19 -65.22 53.81
N ASN A 275 -88.46 -64.56 52.68
CA ASN A 275 -89.81 -64.20 52.24
C ASN A 275 -90.72 -65.42 52.06
N LEU A 276 -90.20 -66.53 51.52
CA LEU A 276 -90.96 -67.78 51.41
C LEU A 276 -91.23 -68.40 52.78
N ARG A 277 -90.32 -68.28 53.76
CA ARG A 277 -90.53 -68.75 55.14
C ARG A 277 -91.58 -67.91 55.87
N THR A 278 -91.56 -66.58 55.74
CA THR A 278 -92.64 -65.71 56.24
C THR A 278 -93.95 -66.05 55.57
N HIS A 279 -93.96 -66.21 54.25
CA HIS A 279 -95.17 -66.57 53.50
C HIS A 279 -95.72 -67.96 53.85
N LEU A 280 -94.85 -68.93 54.17
CA LEU A 280 -95.25 -70.24 54.68
C LEU A 280 -95.84 -70.14 56.09
N GLY A 281 -95.30 -69.27 56.94
CA GLY A 281 -95.85 -68.95 58.26
C GLY A 281 -97.24 -68.29 58.16
N GLU A 282 -97.40 -67.34 57.23
CA GLU A 282 -98.67 -66.71 56.90
C GLU A 282 -99.67 -67.73 56.34
N LEU A 283 -99.27 -68.62 55.43
CA LEU A 283 -100.13 -69.69 54.91
C LEU A 283 -100.54 -70.69 55.99
N GLN A 284 -99.68 -71.00 56.97
CA GLN A 284 -100.01 -71.83 58.13
C GLN A 284 -100.96 -71.13 59.12
N GLN A 285 -100.96 -69.79 59.15
CA GLN A 285 -101.94 -68.99 59.90
C GLN A 285 -103.26 -68.88 59.12
N GLN A 286 -103.20 -68.67 57.81
CA GLN A 286 -104.34 -68.65 56.90
C GLN A 286 -105.02 -70.01 56.78
N LEU A 287 -104.34 -71.14 56.94
CA LEU A 287 -104.99 -72.46 57.00
C LEU A 287 -105.83 -72.62 58.28
N ARG A 288 -105.36 -72.07 59.41
CA ARG A 288 -106.12 -72.02 60.67
C ARG A 288 -107.29 -71.05 60.61
N GLU A 289 -107.14 -69.94 59.89
CA GLU A 289 -108.22 -68.98 59.62
C GLU A 289 -109.19 -69.47 58.55
N ARG A 290 -108.74 -70.22 57.54
CA ARG A 290 -109.57 -70.80 56.47
C ARG A 290 -110.47 -71.90 57.00
N GLU A 291 -110.03 -72.70 57.96
CA GLU A 291 -110.91 -73.63 58.70
C GLU A 291 -112.01 -72.88 59.48
N ASN A 292 -111.77 -71.63 59.87
CA ASN A 292 -112.72 -70.76 60.57
C ASN A 292 -113.61 -69.95 59.61
N LEU A 293 -113.09 -69.55 58.44
CA LEU A 293 -113.76 -68.79 57.38
C LEU A 293 -114.54 -69.66 56.39
N GLN A 294 -114.24 -70.97 56.30
CA GLN A 294 -115.08 -71.94 55.58
C GLN A 294 -116.49 -72.06 56.20
N ARG A 295 -116.67 -71.60 57.46
CA ARG A 295 -117.99 -71.39 58.09
C ARG A 295 -118.67 -70.06 57.75
N GLN A 296 -117.95 -69.06 57.23
CA GLN A 296 -118.45 -67.70 56.95
C GLN A 296 -118.61 -67.41 55.44
N VAL A 297 -117.88 -68.12 54.56
CA VAL A 297 -117.94 -67.93 53.09
C VAL A 297 -119.28 -68.33 52.46
N THR A 298 -120.07 -69.23 53.08
CA THR A 298 -121.45 -69.49 52.65
C THR A 298 -122.38 -68.26 52.79
N GLU A 299 -121.96 -67.19 53.48
CA GLU A 299 -122.79 -66.04 53.80
C GLU A 299 -122.46 -64.77 52.98
N MET A 300 -121.29 -64.72 52.31
CA MET A 300 -120.80 -63.51 51.62
C MET A 300 -120.82 -63.58 50.08
N GLU A 301 -121.09 -64.73 49.48
CA GLU A 301 -121.20 -64.92 48.01
C GLU A 301 -122.35 -64.11 47.37
N ASP A 302 -123.31 -63.62 48.17
CA ASP A 302 -124.45 -62.82 47.68
C ASP A 302 -124.16 -61.32 47.52
N ARG A 303 -123.07 -60.79 48.09
CA ARG A 303 -122.81 -59.32 48.09
C ARG A 303 -121.82 -58.84 47.02
N TRP A 304 -120.94 -59.69 46.50
CA TRP A 304 -119.82 -59.28 45.65
C TRP A 304 -120.16 -59.05 44.16
N ARG A 305 -121.24 -59.67 43.64
CA ARG A 305 -121.64 -59.51 42.22
C ARG A 305 -122.03 -58.07 41.83
N SER A 306 -122.22 -57.18 42.80
CA SER A 306 -122.66 -55.80 42.60
C SER A 306 -121.52 -54.80 42.31
N ALA A 307 -120.28 -55.07 42.69
CA ALA A 307 -119.24 -54.03 42.75
C ALA A 307 -118.28 -54.01 41.54
N GLN A 308 -118.26 -55.05 40.71
CA GLN A 308 -117.24 -55.22 39.66
C GLN A 308 -117.51 -54.43 38.36
N ARG A 309 -118.49 -53.52 38.34
CA ARG A 309 -118.91 -52.72 37.17
C ARG A 309 -118.25 -51.35 37.00
N GLN A 310 -117.35 -50.90 37.88
CA GLN A 310 -116.91 -49.50 37.88
C GLN A 310 -115.40 -49.23 37.75
N LEU A 311 -114.56 -50.22 37.43
CA LEU A 311 -113.09 -50.02 37.39
C LEU A 311 -112.42 -50.47 36.08
N ALA A 312 -113.14 -50.34 34.96
CA ALA A 312 -112.63 -50.55 33.61
C ALA A 312 -112.21 -49.24 32.87
N GLU A 313 -112.19 -48.08 33.54
CA GLU A 313 -112.06 -46.77 32.89
C GLU A 313 -110.71 -46.04 33.04
N ARG A 314 -109.67 -46.59 33.70
CA ARG A 314 -108.45 -45.80 34.01
C ARG A 314 -107.08 -46.34 33.54
N GLU A 315 -107.03 -47.35 32.66
CA GLU A 315 -105.75 -47.94 32.21
C GLU A 315 -105.24 -47.47 30.83
N VAL A 316 -105.91 -46.53 30.16
CA VAL A 316 -105.52 -46.07 28.80
C VAL A 316 -104.48 -44.91 28.82
N GLU A 317 -104.19 -44.26 29.95
CA GLU A 317 -103.43 -43.00 29.94
C GLU A 317 -101.90 -43.14 30.12
N SER A 318 -101.37 -44.27 30.59
CA SER A 318 -99.94 -44.37 30.96
C SER A 318 -99.01 -44.98 29.89
N ALA A 319 -99.49 -45.20 28.67
CA ALA A 319 -98.69 -45.80 27.58
C ALA A 319 -97.93 -44.77 26.71
N ASN A 320 -98.29 -43.48 26.76
CA ASN A 320 -97.88 -42.49 25.73
C ASN A 320 -96.56 -41.73 26.00
N LEU A 321 -95.88 -41.96 27.13
CA LEU A 321 -94.70 -41.17 27.55
C LEU A 321 -93.34 -41.85 27.32
N ARG A 322 -93.30 -43.12 26.89
CA ARG A 322 -92.03 -43.88 26.81
C ARG A 322 -91.41 -43.95 25.40
N GLN A 323 -92.12 -43.49 24.36
CA GLN A 323 -91.64 -43.54 22.98
C GLN A 323 -90.92 -42.25 22.52
N GLN A 324 -90.89 -41.19 23.35
CA GLN A 324 -90.27 -39.89 22.99
C GLN A 324 -88.80 -39.71 23.43
N VAL A 325 -88.27 -40.57 24.30
CA VAL A 325 -86.93 -40.35 24.89
C VAL A 325 -85.78 -40.88 24.02
N ALA A 326 -86.02 -41.89 23.19
CA ALA A 326 -84.96 -42.58 22.44
C ALA A 326 -84.53 -41.92 21.10
N ILE A 327 -85.14 -40.80 20.69
CA ILE A 327 -84.80 -40.08 19.44
C ILE A 327 -83.93 -38.83 19.70
N LEU A 328 -83.67 -38.46 20.96
CA LEU A 328 -83.04 -37.19 21.32
C LEU A 328 -81.56 -37.28 21.73
N GLU A 329 -81.02 -38.48 21.99
CA GLU A 329 -79.62 -38.64 22.43
C GLU A 329 -78.60 -38.63 21.27
N ASP A 330 -79.03 -38.71 20.01
CA ASP A 330 -78.17 -38.59 18.80
C ASP A 330 -78.18 -37.17 18.18
N LYS A 331 -78.88 -36.20 18.82
CA LYS A 331 -78.97 -34.80 18.37
C LYS A 331 -78.29 -33.78 19.31
N LEU A 332 -77.58 -34.24 20.35
CA LEU A 332 -77.22 -33.39 21.49
C LEU A 332 -75.80 -32.78 21.46
N ASP A 333 -74.92 -33.14 20.52
CA ASP A 333 -73.56 -32.53 20.40
C ASP A 333 -73.49 -31.29 19.47
N SER A 334 -74.65 -30.77 19.03
CA SER A 334 -74.74 -29.69 18.02
C SER A 334 -75.38 -28.38 18.52
N GLN A 335 -75.57 -28.21 19.82
CA GLN A 335 -76.14 -26.99 20.44
C GLN A 335 -75.43 -26.82 21.78
N PHE A 336 -74.46 -25.94 22.01
CA PHE A 336 -74.35 -24.52 21.68
C PHE A 336 -72.86 -24.18 21.44
N CYS A 337 -72.56 -23.47 20.36
CA CYS A 337 -71.26 -22.81 20.25
C CYS A 337 -71.35 -21.50 21.04
N ASP A 338 -70.91 -21.51 22.30
CA ASP A 338 -70.93 -20.34 23.20
C ASP A 338 -70.13 -19.12 22.68
N TRP A 339 -69.38 -19.29 21.59
CA TRP A 339 -68.63 -18.24 20.91
C TRP A 339 -69.39 -17.61 19.72
N ILE A 340 -70.58 -18.09 19.36
CA ILE A 340 -71.41 -17.44 18.33
C ILE A 340 -72.00 -16.17 18.93
N ILE A 341 -71.74 -15.04 18.27
CA ILE A 341 -72.23 -13.72 18.67
C ILE A 341 -73.30 -13.28 17.66
N PRO A 342 -74.51 -12.90 18.12
CA PRO A 342 -75.50 -12.25 17.27
C PRO A 342 -74.94 -10.93 16.71
N ARG A 343 -75.07 -10.70 15.40
CA ARG A 343 -74.47 -9.52 14.74
C ARG A 343 -74.91 -8.19 15.33
N ASP A 344 -76.15 -8.10 15.78
CA ASP A 344 -76.73 -6.92 16.43
C ASP A 344 -76.09 -6.58 17.78
N GLU A 345 -75.37 -7.51 18.40
CA GLU A 345 -74.60 -7.27 19.62
C GLU A 345 -73.20 -6.69 19.35
N ILE A 346 -72.73 -6.70 18.09
CA ILE A 346 -71.43 -6.17 17.68
C ILE A 346 -71.62 -4.77 17.09
N GLN A 347 -71.13 -3.76 17.80
CA GLN A 347 -71.12 -2.39 17.31
C GLN A 347 -69.79 -2.11 16.61
N ILE A 348 -69.79 -2.01 15.28
CA ILE A 348 -68.60 -1.66 14.50
C ILE A 348 -68.53 -0.14 14.35
N SER A 349 -67.36 0.44 14.59
CA SER A 349 -67.09 1.87 14.36
C SER A 349 -66.51 2.12 12.97
N ASP A 350 -66.50 3.38 12.54
CA ASP A 350 -65.87 3.79 11.27
C ASP A 350 -64.33 3.81 11.32
N ILE A 351 -63.72 3.41 12.45
CA ILE A 351 -62.27 3.39 12.63
C ILE A 351 -61.72 2.06 12.12
N THR A 352 -61.11 2.09 10.94
CA THR A 352 -60.29 0.98 10.43
C THR A 352 -58.97 0.90 11.19
N LEU A 353 -58.75 -0.23 11.86
CA LEU A 353 -57.50 -0.57 12.56
C LEU A 353 -56.44 -1.16 11.62
N GLY A 354 -56.88 -1.81 10.54
CA GLY A 354 -55.99 -2.33 9.51
C GLY A 354 -56.75 -2.99 8.36
N ALA A 355 -56.16 -2.97 7.17
CA ALA A 355 -56.72 -3.61 5.98
C ALA A 355 -55.73 -4.67 5.46
N GLY A 356 -56.22 -5.90 5.30
CA GLY A 356 -55.48 -7.01 4.70
C GLY A 356 -56.10 -7.43 3.36
N GLY A 357 -55.42 -8.34 2.65
CA GLY A 357 -55.92 -8.86 1.37
C GLY A 357 -57.17 -9.74 1.48
N TRP A 358 -57.55 -10.15 2.70
CA TRP A 358 -58.69 -11.05 2.94
C TRP A 358 -59.80 -10.43 3.79
N ALA A 359 -59.49 -9.39 4.55
CA ALA A 359 -60.39 -8.80 5.51
C ALA A 359 -59.98 -7.37 5.82
N GLU A 360 -60.92 -6.58 6.30
CA GLU A 360 -60.69 -5.31 6.96
C GLU A 360 -60.98 -5.46 8.45
N VAL A 361 -60.17 -4.82 9.29
CA VAL A 361 -60.27 -4.89 10.74
C VAL A 361 -60.72 -3.54 11.26
N PHE A 362 -61.83 -3.53 11.97
CA PHE A 362 -62.45 -2.34 12.53
C PHE A 362 -62.37 -2.36 14.05
N GLU A 363 -62.33 -1.18 14.66
CA GLU A 363 -62.63 -1.06 16.09
C GLU A 363 -64.13 -1.27 16.30
N GLY A 364 -64.47 -2.01 17.35
CA GLY A 364 -65.87 -2.21 17.74
C GLY A 364 -66.07 -2.32 19.23
N ARG A 365 -67.32 -2.56 19.62
CA ARG A 365 -67.74 -2.81 21.00
C ARG A 365 -68.64 -4.04 21.07
N TYR A 366 -68.39 -4.89 22.05
CA TYR A 366 -69.18 -6.08 22.36
C TYR A 366 -69.25 -6.27 23.88
N CYS A 367 -70.45 -6.50 24.43
CA CYS A 367 -70.71 -6.60 25.88
C CYS A 367 -70.04 -5.49 26.72
N GLY A 368 -70.01 -4.26 26.20
CA GLY A 368 -69.39 -3.11 26.88
C GLY A 368 -67.85 -3.02 26.77
N CYS A 369 -67.18 -4.03 26.21
CA CYS A 369 -65.73 -4.06 26.00
C CYS A 369 -65.36 -3.57 24.59
N SER A 370 -64.23 -2.88 24.45
CA SER A 370 -63.64 -2.58 23.14
C SER A 370 -63.06 -3.86 22.53
N VAL A 371 -63.35 -4.09 21.25
CA VAL A 371 -62.96 -5.28 20.50
C VAL A 371 -62.40 -4.90 19.13
N ALA A 372 -61.65 -5.81 18.53
CA ALA A 372 -61.29 -5.73 17.12
C ALA A 372 -62.19 -6.68 16.32
N VAL A 373 -62.79 -6.18 15.25
CA VAL A 373 -63.74 -6.91 14.40
C VAL A 373 -63.15 -7.05 13.01
N LYS A 374 -62.72 -8.26 12.67
CA LYS A 374 -62.19 -8.62 11.35
C LYS A 374 -63.37 -9.07 10.47
N GLN A 375 -63.66 -8.30 9.43
CA GLN A 375 -64.72 -8.54 8.46
C GLN A 375 -64.11 -8.93 7.11
N MET A 376 -64.54 -10.06 6.54
CA MET A 376 -64.08 -10.47 5.21
C MET A 376 -64.48 -9.47 4.11
N HIS A 377 -63.66 -9.31 3.08
CA HIS A 377 -64.05 -8.51 1.91
C HIS A 377 -65.19 -9.19 1.15
N GLU A 378 -66.25 -8.46 0.83
CA GLU A 378 -67.41 -8.99 0.10
C GLU A 378 -67.00 -9.62 -1.25
N THR A 379 -66.01 -9.01 -1.92
CA THR A 379 -65.50 -9.42 -3.24
C THR A 379 -64.82 -10.79 -3.27
N ILE A 380 -64.44 -11.35 -2.12
CA ILE A 380 -63.78 -12.65 -2.02
C ILE A 380 -64.63 -13.69 -1.30
N VAL A 381 -65.87 -13.35 -0.92
CA VAL A 381 -66.77 -14.31 -0.26
C VAL A 381 -67.10 -15.43 -1.24
N SER A 382 -66.64 -16.63 -0.93
CA SER A 382 -66.93 -17.87 -1.65
C SER A 382 -67.08 -19.01 -0.65
N PRO A 383 -67.80 -20.11 -0.99
CA PRO A 383 -67.91 -21.27 -0.09
C PRO A 383 -66.54 -21.80 0.37
N HIS A 384 -65.54 -21.76 -0.51
CA HIS A 384 -64.17 -22.13 -0.19
C HIS A 384 -63.54 -21.19 0.84
N ASN A 385 -63.63 -19.87 0.64
CA ASN A 385 -63.03 -18.90 1.56
C ASN A 385 -63.75 -18.84 2.92
N GLN A 386 -65.08 -19.03 2.92
CA GLN A 386 -65.85 -19.20 4.15
C GLN A 386 -65.40 -20.46 4.90
N SER A 387 -65.13 -21.58 4.22
CA SER A 387 -64.62 -22.79 4.87
C SER A 387 -63.25 -22.57 5.55
N LEU A 388 -62.39 -21.75 4.94
CA LEU A 388 -61.09 -21.37 5.53
C LEU A 388 -61.27 -20.48 6.76
N PHE A 389 -62.23 -19.56 6.72
CA PHE A 389 -62.59 -18.69 7.86
C PHE A 389 -63.16 -19.48 9.03
N TRP A 390 -64.10 -20.39 8.76
CA TRP A 390 -64.67 -21.28 9.78
C TRP A 390 -63.61 -22.16 10.44
N ARG A 391 -62.61 -22.57 9.66
CA ARG A 391 -61.47 -23.30 10.20
C ARG A 391 -60.60 -22.45 11.12
N GLU A 392 -60.37 -21.18 10.77
CA GLU A 392 -59.65 -20.23 11.63
C GLU A 392 -60.38 -20.05 12.97
N ILE A 393 -61.71 -19.91 12.92
CA ILE A 393 -62.58 -19.88 14.11
C ILE A 393 -62.48 -21.17 14.93
N ASP A 394 -62.59 -22.33 14.30
CA ASP A 394 -62.50 -23.64 14.96
C ASP A 394 -61.15 -23.82 15.69
N ILE A 395 -60.04 -23.37 15.10
CA ILE A 395 -58.73 -23.40 15.78
C ILE A 395 -58.70 -22.39 16.93
N ALA A 396 -59.16 -21.17 16.70
CA ALA A 396 -59.11 -20.09 17.68
C ALA A 396 -60.01 -20.34 18.90
N SER A 397 -61.19 -20.95 18.71
CA SER A 397 -62.14 -21.28 19.77
C SER A 397 -61.56 -22.26 20.79
N ARG A 398 -60.63 -23.13 20.38
CA ARG A 398 -59.97 -24.15 21.23
C ARG A 398 -58.62 -23.71 21.81
N CYS A 399 -58.21 -22.46 21.56
CA CYS A 399 -56.95 -21.92 22.05
C CYS A 399 -57.16 -20.87 23.15
N ARG A 400 -56.52 -21.08 24.31
CA ARG A 400 -56.52 -20.17 25.45
C ARG A 400 -55.10 -20.09 26.02
N HIS A 401 -54.42 -18.96 25.81
CA HIS A 401 -53.08 -18.72 26.31
C HIS A 401 -52.83 -17.21 26.43
N PRO A 402 -52.18 -16.71 27.49
CA PRO A 402 -52.01 -15.27 27.72
C PRO A 402 -51.18 -14.54 26.66
N CYS A 403 -50.37 -15.26 25.87
CA CYS A 403 -49.56 -14.70 24.78
C CYS A 403 -50.16 -14.96 23.38
N LEU A 404 -51.38 -15.50 23.30
CA LEU A 404 -52.15 -15.57 22.05
C LEU A 404 -53.25 -14.52 22.09
N LEU A 405 -53.57 -13.92 20.94
CA LEU A 405 -54.66 -12.97 20.82
C LEU A 405 -55.99 -13.65 21.18
N GLN A 406 -56.70 -13.14 22.17
CA GLN A 406 -57.91 -13.77 22.67
C GLN A 406 -59.05 -13.64 21.66
N PHE A 407 -59.45 -14.79 21.10
CA PHE A 407 -60.71 -14.93 20.37
C PHE A 407 -61.89 -14.80 21.33
N ILE A 408 -62.82 -13.92 20.99
CA ILE A 408 -64.04 -13.67 21.77
C ILE A 408 -65.22 -14.42 21.14
N GLY A 409 -65.38 -14.29 19.83
CA GLY A 409 -66.46 -14.96 19.12
C GLY A 409 -66.55 -14.58 17.64
N ALA A 410 -67.55 -15.10 16.97
CA ALA A 410 -67.80 -14.84 15.55
C ALA A 410 -69.29 -14.87 15.23
N THR A 411 -69.70 -14.20 14.15
CA THR A 411 -71.07 -14.27 13.64
C THR A 411 -71.30 -15.56 12.86
N ASN A 412 -72.45 -16.18 13.02
CA ASN A 412 -72.90 -17.32 12.22
C ASN A 412 -74.27 -17.04 11.59
N ASP A 413 -74.34 -15.98 10.79
CA ASP A 413 -75.53 -15.55 10.04
C ASP A 413 -75.26 -15.55 8.53
N GLU A 414 -76.24 -15.16 7.73
CA GLU A 414 -76.11 -15.08 6.25
C GLU A 414 -75.28 -13.87 5.77
N GLY A 415 -74.86 -12.99 6.66
CA GLY A 415 -74.07 -11.81 6.34
C GLY A 415 -72.58 -12.11 6.15
N ILE A 416 -71.80 -11.06 5.89
CA ILE A 416 -70.34 -11.16 5.78
C ILE A 416 -69.78 -11.60 7.14
N PRO A 417 -69.03 -12.72 7.22
CA PRO A 417 -68.56 -13.24 8.51
C PRO A 417 -67.67 -12.25 9.27
N LEU A 418 -67.97 -12.07 10.56
CA LEU A 418 -67.21 -11.25 11.49
C LEU A 418 -66.45 -12.15 12.48
N TYR A 419 -65.17 -11.84 12.70
CA TYR A 419 -64.31 -12.48 13.68
C TYR A 419 -63.89 -11.46 14.75
N VAL A 420 -64.26 -11.71 16.00
CA VAL A 420 -64.13 -10.76 17.11
C VAL A 420 -63.02 -11.20 18.07
N THR A 421 -62.09 -10.29 18.35
CA THR A 421 -61.03 -10.48 19.33
C THR A 421 -60.96 -9.34 20.32
N GLU A 422 -60.15 -9.53 21.37
CA GLU A 422 -59.71 -8.39 22.18
C GLU A 422 -59.04 -7.31 21.29
N LEU A 423 -59.21 -6.05 21.68
CA LEU A 423 -58.55 -4.92 21.04
C LEU A 423 -57.13 -4.75 21.59
N MET A 424 -56.17 -4.54 20.70
CA MET A 424 -54.76 -4.32 21.02
C MET A 424 -54.37 -2.88 20.63
N GLU A 425 -53.36 -2.31 21.30
CA GLU A 425 -52.99 -0.91 21.09
C GLU A 425 -52.27 -0.67 19.76
N THR A 426 -51.41 -1.61 19.34
CA THR A 426 -50.65 -1.50 18.10
C THR A 426 -50.07 -2.87 17.69
N SER A 427 -49.48 -2.95 16.50
CA SER A 427 -48.66 -4.10 16.09
C SER A 427 -47.17 -3.84 16.37
N LEU A 428 -46.40 -4.91 16.51
CA LEU A 428 -44.94 -4.82 16.62
C LEU A 428 -44.32 -4.18 15.38
N ARG A 429 -44.87 -4.42 14.18
CA ARG A 429 -44.51 -3.76 12.92
C ARG A 429 -44.57 -2.24 13.07
N GLN A 430 -45.72 -1.72 13.48
CA GLN A 430 -45.94 -0.29 13.62
C GLN A 430 -45.05 0.32 14.71
N LEU A 431 -44.82 -0.38 15.82
CA LEU A 431 -43.91 0.08 16.87
C LEU A 431 -42.45 0.17 16.36
N LEU A 432 -41.98 -0.82 15.60
CA LEU A 432 -40.64 -0.87 15.02
C LEU A 432 -40.38 0.22 13.95
N GLU A 433 -41.44 0.69 13.27
CA GLU A 433 -41.36 1.81 12.34
C GLU A 433 -41.19 3.16 13.07
N GLN A 434 -41.82 3.29 14.24
CA GLN A 434 -41.77 4.49 15.06
C GLN A 434 -40.44 4.65 15.80
N ARG A 435 -39.95 3.58 16.45
CA ARG A 435 -38.73 3.65 17.28
C ARG A 435 -38.01 2.31 17.43
N PRO A 436 -36.71 2.32 17.78
CA PRO A 436 -36.03 1.10 18.20
C PRO A 436 -36.60 0.59 19.53
N LEU A 437 -36.56 -0.74 19.70
CA LEU A 437 -36.87 -1.39 20.97
C LEU A 437 -35.64 -1.40 21.88
N SER A 438 -35.87 -1.22 23.17
CA SER A 438 -34.87 -1.49 24.20
C SER A 438 -34.63 -3.00 24.34
N LYS A 439 -33.45 -3.39 24.84
CA LYS A 439 -33.13 -4.80 25.10
C LYS A 439 -34.19 -5.49 25.97
N ALA A 440 -34.69 -4.80 27.00
CA ALA A 440 -35.73 -5.33 27.87
C ALA A 440 -37.05 -5.60 27.13
N GLU A 441 -37.45 -4.70 26.22
CA GLU A 441 -38.65 -4.91 25.38
C GLU A 441 -38.46 -6.09 24.43
N ILE A 442 -37.29 -6.18 23.78
CA ILE A 442 -36.96 -7.31 22.89
C ILE A 442 -37.07 -8.63 23.66
N SER A 443 -36.45 -8.73 24.83
CA SER A 443 -36.48 -9.96 25.64
C SER A 443 -37.91 -10.33 26.07
N VAL A 444 -38.71 -9.35 26.49
CA VAL A 444 -40.10 -9.60 26.94
C VAL A 444 -40.98 -10.04 25.79
N ILE A 445 -40.97 -9.31 24.67
CA ILE A 445 -41.81 -9.62 23.51
C ILE A 445 -41.38 -10.94 22.87
N ALA A 446 -40.08 -11.19 22.75
CA ALA A 446 -39.56 -12.47 22.25
C ALA A 446 -40.01 -13.65 23.12
N LEU A 447 -39.98 -13.49 24.44
CA LEU A 447 -40.44 -14.51 25.37
C LEU A 447 -41.94 -14.77 25.23
N ASP A 448 -42.76 -13.73 25.14
CA ASP A 448 -44.21 -13.86 24.95
C ASP A 448 -44.53 -14.63 23.65
N VAL A 449 -43.86 -14.27 22.54
CA VAL A 449 -44.02 -14.98 21.25
C VAL A 449 -43.55 -16.44 21.37
N ALA A 450 -42.43 -16.68 22.05
CA ALA A 450 -41.90 -18.03 22.22
C ALA A 450 -42.85 -18.92 23.03
N GLN A 451 -43.46 -18.39 24.09
CA GLN A 451 -44.47 -19.07 24.90
C GLN A 451 -45.73 -19.39 24.09
N ALA A 452 -46.21 -18.46 23.28
CA ALA A 452 -47.36 -18.68 22.39
C ALA A 452 -47.11 -19.80 21.38
N LEU A 453 -45.97 -19.78 20.69
CA LEU A 453 -45.59 -20.82 19.73
C LEU A 453 -45.38 -22.17 20.41
N ASN A 454 -44.76 -22.21 21.59
CA ASN A 454 -44.61 -23.42 22.37
C ASN A 454 -45.97 -24.05 22.72
N TYR A 455 -46.93 -23.23 23.15
CA TYR A 455 -48.29 -23.69 23.44
C TYR A 455 -48.95 -24.31 22.19
N LEU A 456 -48.83 -23.68 21.02
CA LEU A 456 -49.40 -24.20 19.76
C LEU A 456 -48.73 -25.52 19.34
N HIS A 457 -47.40 -25.59 19.42
CA HIS A 457 -46.61 -26.77 19.04
C HIS A 457 -46.84 -27.97 19.95
N GLN A 458 -47.29 -27.75 21.19
CA GLN A 458 -47.58 -28.82 22.16
C GLN A 458 -49.02 -29.36 22.08
N LYS A 459 -49.88 -28.78 21.24
CA LYS A 459 -51.27 -29.26 21.08
C LYS A 459 -51.33 -30.71 20.57
N LYS A 460 -52.40 -31.41 20.98
CA LYS A 460 -52.70 -32.81 20.67
C LYS A 460 -54.09 -32.91 20.01
N PRO A 461 -54.33 -33.91 19.13
CA PRO A 461 -53.44 -35.00 18.74
C PRO A 461 -52.27 -34.57 17.84
N SER A 462 -52.37 -33.42 17.17
CA SER A 462 -51.34 -32.87 16.29
C SER A 462 -50.94 -31.44 16.69
N PRO A 463 -49.67 -31.07 16.48
CA PRO A 463 -49.21 -29.71 16.74
C PRO A 463 -49.89 -28.70 15.80
N ILE A 464 -50.26 -27.54 16.33
CA ILE A 464 -50.74 -26.42 15.53
C ILE A 464 -49.52 -25.63 15.04
N ILE A 465 -49.34 -25.53 13.72
CA ILE A 465 -48.23 -24.78 13.10
C ILE A 465 -48.79 -23.44 12.61
N HIS A 466 -48.19 -22.34 13.06
CA HIS A 466 -48.68 -20.98 12.80
C HIS A 466 -48.52 -20.58 11.33
N ARG A 467 -47.35 -20.85 10.72
CA ARG A 467 -46.98 -20.58 9.31
C ARG A 467 -46.82 -19.11 8.92
N ASP A 468 -47.39 -18.17 9.66
CA ASP A 468 -47.31 -16.74 9.35
C ASP A 468 -46.80 -15.86 10.51
N ILE A 469 -45.71 -16.27 11.16
CA ILE A 469 -45.08 -15.43 12.19
C ILE A 469 -44.34 -14.27 11.52
N SER A 470 -44.72 -13.05 11.88
CA SER A 470 -44.13 -11.79 11.42
C SER A 470 -44.37 -10.70 12.46
N SER A 471 -43.70 -9.54 12.33
CA SER A 471 -43.98 -8.42 13.24
C SER A 471 -45.35 -7.77 13.01
N GLY A 472 -46.03 -8.04 11.89
CA GLY A 472 -47.42 -7.64 11.68
C GLY A 472 -48.41 -8.45 12.52
N ASN A 473 -48.10 -9.73 12.75
CA ASN A 473 -48.97 -10.68 13.47
C ASN A 473 -48.57 -10.83 14.96
N VAL A 474 -47.78 -9.89 15.48
CA VAL A 474 -47.51 -9.76 16.91
C VAL A 474 -48.12 -8.44 17.37
N LEU A 475 -49.22 -8.52 18.09
CA LEU A 475 -49.95 -7.37 18.60
C LEU A 475 -49.50 -7.05 20.02
N LEU A 476 -49.53 -5.76 20.37
CA LEU A 476 -48.95 -5.23 21.58
C LEU A 476 -50.00 -4.56 22.47
N TRP A 477 -49.86 -4.76 23.77
CA TRP A 477 -50.67 -4.12 24.80
C TRP A 477 -49.80 -3.68 25.99
N ARG A 478 -50.28 -2.72 26.78
CA ARG A 478 -49.56 -2.21 27.96
C ARG A 478 -49.91 -2.97 29.23
N GLN A 479 -48.87 -3.55 29.85
CA GLN A 479 -48.90 -3.98 31.24
C GLN A 479 -48.14 -2.96 32.09
N GLY A 480 -48.86 -1.96 32.62
CA GLY A 480 -48.23 -0.79 33.21
C GLY A 480 -47.36 -0.06 32.18
N ASN A 481 -46.08 0.16 32.51
CA ASN A 481 -45.14 0.84 31.60
C ASN A 481 -44.46 -0.09 30.57
N ARG A 482 -44.80 -1.39 30.54
CA ARG A 482 -44.14 -2.39 29.70
C ARG A 482 -45.04 -2.85 28.56
N TRP A 483 -44.45 -3.05 27.38
CA TRP A 483 -45.11 -3.74 26.28
C TRP A 483 -45.12 -5.25 26.52
N ARG A 484 -46.25 -5.87 26.18
CA ARG A 484 -46.44 -7.32 26.16
C ARG A 484 -46.95 -7.74 24.78
N GLY A 485 -46.49 -8.89 24.31
CA GLY A 485 -46.83 -9.41 22.99
C GLY A 485 -47.95 -10.45 23.03
N LYS A 486 -48.83 -10.43 22.04
CA LYS A 486 -49.76 -11.50 21.73
C LYS A 486 -49.67 -11.86 20.25
N VAL A 487 -49.52 -13.13 19.94
CA VAL A 487 -49.50 -13.61 18.56
C VAL A 487 -50.93 -13.70 18.03
N SER A 488 -51.20 -13.07 16.89
CA SER A 488 -52.49 -13.09 16.18
C SER A 488 -52.46 -14.07 15.00
N ASP A 489 -53.61 -14.28 14.34
CA ASP A 489 -53.75 -15.06 13.09
C ASP A 489 -53.23 -16.51 13.14
N TYR A 490 -53.13 -17.08 14.34
CA TYR A 490 -52.71 -18.46 14.58
C TYR A 490 -53.77 -19.51 14.18
N GLY A 491 -54.98 -19.09 13.81
CA GLY A 491 -56.01 -19.93 13.23
C GLY A 491 -55.91 -20.06 11.70
N ALA A 492 -55.17 -19.17 11.03
CA ALA A 492 -54.97 -19.19 9.59
C ALA A 492 -53.92 -20.24 9.14
N ALA A 493 -53.87 -21.40 9.82
CA ALA A 493 -52.95 -22.49 9.55
C ALA A 493 -53.22 -23.07 8.14
N LYS A 494 -52.65 -22.42 7.12
CA LYS A 494 -52.79 -22.74 5.69
C LYS A 494 -52.44 -24.20 5.45
N PHE A 495 -53.43 -25.07 5.30
CA PHE A 495 -53.17 -26.46 4.93
C PHE A 495 -52.70 -26.53 3.49
N LYS A 496 -51.44 -26.93 3.35
CA LYS A 496 -50.80 -27.85 2.39
C LYS A 496 -51.18 -27.91 0.89
N GLU A 497 -52.27 -27.35 0.40
CA GLU A 497 -52.74 -27.69 -0.96
C GLU A 497 -53.06 -26.53 -1.90
N GLN A 498 -52.94 -25.28 -1.47
CA GLN A 498 -53.11 -24.17 -2.41
C GLN A 498 -51.87 -23.29 -2.45
N LYS A 499 -51.36 -23.14 -3.68
CA LYS A 499 -50.30 -22.23 -4.09
C LYS A 499 -50.36 -20.99 -3.20
N MET A 500 -49.28 -20.81 -2.44
CA MET A 500 -49.02 -19.68 -1.56
C MET A 500 -49.68 -18.43 -2.15
N SER A 501 -50.61 -17.80 -1.41
CA SER A 501 -50.99 -16.43 -1.76
C SER A 501 -49.74 -15.59 -1.49
N ILE A 502 -48.99 -15.34 -2.57
CA ILE A 502 -47.73 -14.60 -2.60
C ILE A 502 -48.08 -13.13 -2.37
N GLY A 503 -48.27 -12.77 -1.10
CA GLY A 503 -48.16 -11.40 -0.65
C GLY A 503 -46.68 -11.08 -0.41
N PRO A 504 -46.17 -9.90 -0.83
CA PRO A 504 -44.75 -9.56 -0.78
C PRO A 504 -44.12 -9.58 0.64
N GLY A 505 -44.92 -9.50 1.72
CA GLY A 505 -44.42 -9.43 3.10
C GLY A 505 -44.17 -10.78 3.81
N CYS A 506 -44.93 -11.84 3.50
CA CYS A 506 -44.87 -13.13 4.23
C CYS A 506 -43.64 -13.98 3.88
N PHE A 507 -43.13 -13.85 2.63
CA PHE A 507 -41.95 -14.60 2.19
C PHE A 507 -40.68 -14.22 2.96
N ALA A 508 -40.60 -12.99 3.46
CA ALA A 508 -39.43 -12.47 4.14
C ALA A 508 -39.07 -13.23 5.43
N TYR A 509 -40.07 -13.80 6.10
CA TYR A 509 -39.93 -14.58 7.33
C TYR A 509 -39.86 -16.09 7.09
N SER A 510 -40.32 -16.55 5.93
CA SER A 510 -40.53 -17.96 5.65
C SER A 510 -39.24 -18.77 5.62
N ALA A 511 -39.30 -20.00 6.16
CA ALA A 511 -38.21 -20.95 6.11
C ALA A 511 -37.95 -21.45 4.67
N PRO A 512 -36.70 -21.74 4.28
CA PRO A 512 -36.35 -22.10 2.90
C PRO A 512 -37.00 -23.41 2.43
N GLU A 513 -37.34 -24.32 3.34
CA GLU A 513 -38.00 -25.59 3.04
C GLU A 513 -39.51 -25.48 2.77
N VAL A 514 -40.13 -24.34 3.10
CA VAL A 514 -41.57 -24.11 2.88
C VAL A 514 -41.95 -24.31 1.41
N ASN A 515 -41.06 -23.95 0.47
CA ASN A 515 -41.27 -24.07 -0.97
C ASN A 515 -40.81 -25.42 -1.56
N LYS A 516 -40.11 -26.26 -0.78
CA LYS A 516 -39.40 -27.44 -1.30
C LYS A 516 -40.01 -28.77 -0.90
N SER A 517 -40.82 -28.83 0.17
CA SER A 517 -41.22 -30.10 0.75
C SER A 517 -42.68 -30.14 1.17
N SER A 518 -43.28 -31.32 1.02
CA SER A 518 -44.58 -31.66 1.60
C SER A 518 -44.47 -32.04 3.08
N ASN A 519 -43.29 -32.05 3.72
CA ASN A 519 -43.14 -32.46 5.13
C ASN A 519 -42.71 -31.28 6.03
N GLN A 520 -43.54 -30.24 6.02
CA GLN A 520 -43.41 -29.09 6.92
C GLN A 520 -43.67 -29.51 8.38
N THR A 521 -42.77 -29.13 9.29
CA THR A 521 -42.90 -29.36 10.74
C THR A 521 -42.99 -28.04 11.48
N ALA A 522 -43.23 -28.07 12.80
CA ALA A 522 -43.23 -26.88 13.67
C ALA A 522 -41.92 -26.05 13.58
N LYS A 523 -40.83 -26.64 13.06
CA LYS A 523 -39.54 -25.97 12.85
C LYS A 523 -39.58 -24.82 11.85
N ILE A 524 -40.61 -24.72 10.99
CA ILE A 524 -40.77 -23.55 10.12
C ILE A 524 -41.10 -22.30 10.94
N ASP A 525 -41.91 -22.42 12.00
CA ASP A 525 -42.23 -21.30 12.89
C ASP A 525 -41.01 -20.87 13.70
N VAL A 526 -40.14 -21.83 14.08
CA VAL A 526 -38.85 -21.53 14.75
C VAL A 526 -37.97 -20.65 13.87
N TYR A 527 -37.93 -20.93 12.56
CA TYR A 527 -37.19 -20.09 11.63
C TYR A 527 -37.79 -18.69 11.53
N SER A 528 -39.11 -18.59 11.35
CA SER A 528 -39.82 -17.30 11.30
C SER A 528 -39.63 -16.50 12.60
N PHE A 529 -39.63 -17.16 13.76
CA PHE A 529 -39.28 -16.58 15.04
C PHE A 529 -37.85 -16.02 15.05
N GLY A 530 -36.87 -16.76 14.51
CA GLY A 530 -35.49 -16.28 14.36
C GLY A 530 -35.39 -15.02 13.50
N VAL A 531 -36.17 -14.93 12.42
CA VAL A 531 -36.25 -13.72 11.58
C VAL A 531 -36.87 -12.56 12.35
N LEU A 532 -37.98 -12.81 13.05
CA LEU A 532 -38.64 -11.81 13.89
C LEU A 532 -37.71 -11.27 14.99
N LEU A 533 -36.96 -12.15 15.64
CA LEU A 533 -35.99 -11.76 16.67
C LEU A 533 -34.85 -10.90 16.08
N CYS A 534 -34.37 -11.26 14.89
CA CYS A 534 -33.40 -10.46 14.14
C CYS A 534 -33.93 -9.06 13.80
N GLU A 535 -35.19 -8.98 13.36
CA GLU A 535 -35.87 -7.73 13.04
C GLU A 535 -36.04 -6.83 14.28
N MET A 536 -36.46 -7.39 15.41
CA MET A 536 -36.59 -6.64 16.67
C MET A 536 -35.26 -5.99 17.10
N CYS A 537 -34.13 -6.58 16.72
CA CYS A 537 -32.80 -6.06 16.98
C CYS A 537 -32.31 -5.03 15.93
N SER A 538 -33.03 -4.89 14.81
CA SER A 538 -32.59 -4.12 13.63
C SER A 538 -33.59 -3.00 13.34
N PHE A 539 -33.30 -1.78 13.80
CA PHE A 539 -34.21 -0.64 13.61
C PHE A 539 -34.37 -0.26 12.13
N LYS A 540 -35.62 -0.07 11.68
CA LYS A 540 -36.01 0.31 10.30
C LYS A 540 -35.46 -0.60 9.20
N GLN A 541 -35.14 -1.85 9.51
CA GLN A 541 -34.77 -2.85 8.50
C GLN A 541 -35.87 -3.89 8.37
N PHE A 542 -36.59 -3.84 7.27
CA PHE A 542 -37.49 -4.91 6.91
C PHE A 542 -36.69 -6.20 6.63
N PRO A 543 -37.15 -7.38 7.09
CA PRO A 543 -36.44 -8.63 6.83
C PRO A 543 -36.27 -8.89 5.34
N ASP A 544 -35.07 -9.28 4.93
CA ASP A 544 -34.74 -9.54 3.53
C ASP A 544 -34.02 -10.89 3.44
N PRO A 545 -34.63 -11.91 2.80
CA PRO A 545 -33.99 -13.21 2.63
C PRO A 545 -32.62 -13.15 1.94
N GLN A 546 -32.41 -12.20 1.01
CA GLN A 546 -31.14 -12.04 0.29
C GLN A 546 -30.06 -11.40 1.16
N LYS A 547 -30.45 -10.55 2.12
CA LYS A 547 -29.52 -9.87 3.05
C LYS A 547 -29.48 -10.49 4.43
N ARG A 548 -30.07 -11.69 4.61
CA ARG A 548 -30.28 -12.30 5.93
C ARG A 548 -29.00 -12.38 6.76
N LEU A 549 -27.90 -12.83 6.17
CA LEU A 549 -26.63 -12.95 6.88
C LEU A 549 -26.12 -11.59 7.39
N ALA A 550 -26.26 -10.54 6.59
CA ALA A 550 -25.89 -9.19 6.99
C ALA A 550 -26.78 -8.68 8.15
N GLN A 551 -28.10 -8.91 8.07
CA GLN A 551 -29.05 -8.55 9.14
C GLN A 551 -28.72 -9.25 10.46
N VAL A 552 -28.40 -10.56 10.42
CA VAL A 552 -27.98 -11.31 11.62
C VAL A 552 -26.71 -10.73 12.22
N ASN A 553 -25.75 -10.29 11.39
CA ASN A 553 -24.50 -9.71 11.88
C ASN A 553 -24.68 -8.32 12.51
N MET A 554 -25.80 -7.64 12.26
CA MET A 554 -26.13 -6.34 12.88
C MET A 554 -26.67 -6.48 14.32
N VAL A 555 -27.09 -7.68 14.74
CA VAL A 555 -27.59 -7.93 16.10
C VAL A 555 -26.47 -7.73 17.10
N ARG A 556 -26.50 -6.63 17.87
CA ARG A 556 -25.40 -6.24 18.78
C ARG A 556 -25.23 -7.21 19.94
N ASP A 557 -26.33 -7.65 20.56
CA ASP A 557 -26.29 -8.58 21.69
C ASP A 557 -25.82 -9.97 21.23
N HIS A 558 -24.74 -10.46 21.83
CA HIS A 558 -24.14 -11.73 21.43
C HIS A 558 -25.05 -12.93 21.71
N GLY A 559 -25.77 -12.94 22.83
CA GLY A 559 -26.67 -14.03 23.19
C GLY A 559 -27.85 -14.12 22.23
N LEU A 560 -28.49 -12.99 21.95
CA LEU A 560 -29.59 -12.94 20.97
C LEU A 560 -29.10 -13.28 19.56
N ARG A 561 -27.91 -12.83 19.15
CA ARG A 561 -27.32 -13.16 17.85
C ARG A 561 -27.10 -14.66 17.68
N GLU A 562 -26.63 -15.34 18.72
CA GLU A 562 -26.41 -16.79 18.67
C GLU A 562 -27.74 -17.56 18.62
N LEU A 563 -28.74 -17.15 19.42
CA LEU A 563 -30.09 -17.72 19.34
C LEU A 563 -30.69 -17.54 17.94
N VAL A 564 -30.57 -16.35 17.32
CA VAL A 564 -30.99 -16.10 15.94
C VAL A 564 -30.29 -17.05 14.97
N ARG A 565 -28.97 -17.21 15.07
CA ARG A 565 -28.20 -18.12 14.18
C ARG A 565 -28.67 -19.57 14.29
N ARG A 566 -28.98 -20.04 15.50
CA ARG A 566 -29.51 -21.41 15.71
C ARG A 566 -30.92 -21.56 15.15
N CYS A 567 -31.79 -20.56 15.31
CA CYS A 567 -33.13 -20.57 14.71
C CYS A 567 -33.09 -20.57 13.16
N LEU A 568 -32.08 -19.93 12.56
CA LEU A 568 -31.96 -19.78 11.11
C LEU A 568 -31.14 -20.88 10.40
N LYS A 569 -30.84 -22.00 11.08
CA LYS A 569 -30.15 -23.14 10.45
C LYS A 569 -30.93 -23.67 9.24
N THR A 570 -30.20 -24.00 8.17
CA THR A 570 -30.77 -24.53 6.92
C THR A 570 -31.48 -25.85 7.15
N ASN A 571 -30.88 -26.75 7.94
CA ASN A 571 -31.50 -28.01 8.33
C ASN A 571 -32.52 -27.79 9.46
N PRO A 572 -33.82 -28.08 9.26
CA PRO A 572 -34.85 -27.84 10.28
C PRO A 572 -34.62 -28.61 11.58
N ARG A 573 -33.95 -29.77 11.52
CA ARG A 573 -33.66 -30.61 12.70
C ARG A 573 -32.59 -30.02 13.63
N GLU A 574 -31.74 -29.12 13.12
CA GLU A 574 -30.70 -28.45 13.90
C GLU A 574 -31.20 -27.20 14.62
N ARG A 575 -32.40 -26.73 14.30
CA ARG A 575 -33.03 -25.61 15.00
C ARG A 575 -33.49 -26.08 16.39
N PRO A 576 -33.44 -25.23 17.42
CA PRO A 576 -33.97 -25.57 18.75
C PRO A 576 -35.50 -25.76 18.73
N ASP A 577 -36.05 -26.39 19.76
CA ASP A 577 -37.50 -26.36 20.02
C ASP A 577 -37.87 -25.10 20.83
N MET A 578 -39.16 -24.71 20.81
CA MET A 578 -39.59 -23.50 21.52
C MET A 578 -39.35 -23.59 23.04
N THR A 579 -39.41 -24.77 23.64
CA THR A 579 -39.03 -24.99 25.05
C THR A 579 -37.58 -24.59 25.35
N GLU A 580 -36.64 -24.92 24.45
CA GLU A 580 -35.22 -24.55 24.59
C GLU A 580 -35.03 -23.05 24.41
N ILE A 581 -35.74 -22.46 23.45
CA ILE A 581 -35.72 -21.00 23.19
C ILE A 581 -36.22 -20.24 24.42
N ILE A 582 -37.31 -20.68 25.04
CA ILE A 582 -37.85 -20.06 26.26
C ILE A 582 -36.80 -20.09 27.37
N SER A 583 -36.19 -21.25 27.61
CA SER A 583 -35.16 -21.42 28.65
C SER A 583 -33.95 -20.49 28.41
N GLU A 584 -33.56 -20.29 27.15
CA GLU A 584 -32.46 -19.39 26.81
C GLU A 584 -32.84 -17.91 26.96
N LEU A 585 -34.04 -17.51 26.54
CA LEU A 585 -34.52 -16.13 26.69
C LEU A 585 -34.69 -15.74 28.16
N GLU A 586 -35.13 -16.67 29.01
CA GLU A 586 -35.19 -16.47 30.47
C GLU A 586 -33.80 -16.27 31.07
N ARG A 587 -32.78 -16.96 30.57
CA ARG A 587 -31.38 -16.77 30.99
C ARG A 587 -30.78 -15.45 30.51
N LEU A 588 -31.24 -14.92 29.38
CA LEU A 588 -30.76 -13.66 28.79
C LEU A 588 -31.46 -12.41 29.36
N ARG A 589 -32.45 -12.61 30.24
CA ARG A 589 -33.34 -11.57 30.76
C ARG A 589 -32.72 -10.70 31.86
#